data_AF-A0A7C0W6P6-F1
#
_entry.id   AF-A0A7C0W6P6-F1
#
_cell.length_a   1.000
_cell.length_b   1.000
_cell.length_c   1.000
_cell.angle_alpha   90.00
_cell.angle_beta   90.00
_cell.angle_gamma   90.00
#
_symmetry.space_group_name_H-M   'P 1'
#
loop_
_entity.id
_entity.type
_entity.pdbx_description
1 polymer ?
#
loop_
_entity_poly.entity_id
_entity_poly.type
_entity_poly.pdbx_seq_one_letter_code
_entity_poly.pdbx_strand_id
1 'polypeptide(L)'
;MLTGESVPVDKAPGADVFGATINQQGNLMVRATRVGGETVLSQIVSLVENAQASKAPVQKLADQISGVLVPIVIGVAVVTGLAWFFTTGDVSRAIITGVAVLVVACPCALGLATPTAIMVGSGKGAQLGVVFKGAEVFERSKRVDMVMFDKTGTLTRTDSWS
;
A
#
# COMPACT_ATOMS: atom_id res chain seq x y z
N MET A 1 23.78 9.59 7.31
CA MET A 1 22.57 8.82 7.68
C MET A 1 21.36 9.73 7.90
N LEU A 2 21.42 10.79 8.73
CA LEU A 2 20.28 11.71 8.92
C LEU A 2 20.19 12.87 7.90
N THR A 3 21.31 13.43 7.47
CA THR A 3 21.35 14.65 6.63
C THR A 3 21.58 14.40 5.14
N GLY A 4 21.84 13.15 4.73
CA GLY A 4 22.21 12.80 3.35
C GLY A 4 23.61 13.25 2.90
N GLU A 5 24.25 14.18 3.62
CA GLU A 5 25.60 14.65 3.32
C GLU A 5 26.66 13.54 3.49
N SER A 6 27.57 13.45 2.52
CA SER A 6 28.67 12.45 2.50
C SER A 6 29.91 12.92 3.24
N VAL A 7 30.07 14.23 3.44
CA VAL A 7 31.24 14.82 4.10
C VAL A 7 31.00 14.93 5.60
N PRO A 8 31.92 14.47 6.46
CA PRO A 8 31.84 14.69 7.90
C PRO A 8 31.78 16.19 8.23
N VAL A 9 30.92 16.55 9.17
CA VAL A 9 30.76 17.95 9.63
C VAL A 9 31.47 18.12 10.96
N ASP A 10 32.37 19.10 11.03
CA ASP A 10 33.09 19.42 12.27
C ASP A 10 32.14 19.92 13.37
N LYS A 11 32.39 19.47 14.60
CA LYS A 11 31.59 19.81 15.78
C LYS A 11 32.47 20.44 16.85
N ALA A 12 32.10 21.66 17.24
CA ALA A 12 32.74 22.43 18.31
C ALA A 12 31.84 22.47 19.57
N PRO A 13 32.37 22.88 20.74
CA PRO A 13 31.56 23.05 21.95
C PRO A 13 30.33 23.94 21.71
N GLY A 14 29.15 23.45 22.09
CA GLY A 14 27.87 24.13 21.86
C GLY A 14 27.14 23.73 20.57
N ALA A 15 27.75 22.92 19.71
CA ALA A 15 27.08 22.41 18.51
C ALA A 15 26.09 21.28 18.83
N ASP A 16 24.93 21.29 18.18
CA ASP A 16 23.95 20.21 18.28
C ASP A 16 24.46 18.93 17.62
N VAL A 17 24.19 17.81 18.29
CA VAL A 17 24.45 16.45 17.83
C VAL A 17 23.16 15.64 17.86
N PHE A 18 23.01 14.74 16.90
CA PHE A 18 21.82 13.90 16.77
C PHE A 18 22.17 12.46 17.12
N GLY A 19 21.23 11.75 17.76
CA GLY A 19 21.37 10.31 17.95
C GLY A 19 21.49 9.58 16.60
N ALA A 20 22.21 8.45 16.59
CA ALA A 20 22.53 7.66 15.38
C ALA A 20 23.48 8.31 14.35
N THR A 21 24.17 9.40 14.70
CA THR A 21 25.36 9.86 13.94
C THR A 21 26.62 9.14 14.42
N ILE A 22 27.57 8.89 13.52
CA ILE A 22 28.84 8.24 13.83
C ILE A 22 29.89 9.32 14.11
N ASN A 23 30.51 9.26 15.28
CA ASN A 23 31.69 10.06 15.57
C ASN A 23 32.92 9.47 14.86
N GLN A 24 33.61 10.26 14.05
CA GLN A 24 34.79 9.79 13.30
C GLN A 24 36.08 9.95 14.10
N GLN A 25 36.35 11.16 14.61
CA GLN A 25 37.63 11.51 15.22
C GLN A 25 37.42 12.27 16.54
N GLY A 26 38.25 11.95 17.54
CA GLY A 26 38.25 12.61 18.84
C GLY A 26 37.21 12.06 19.84
N ASN A 27 37.29 12.55 21.07
CA ASN A 27 36.34 12.23 22.14
C ASN A 27 35.34 13.37 22.32
N LEU A 28 34.06 13.05 22.30
CA LEU A 28 32.96 14.00 22.49
C LEU A 28 32.25 13.70 23.81
N MET A 29 32.11 14.72 24.65
CA MET A 29 31.21 14.69 25.81
C MET A 29 29.99 15.54 25.49
N VAL A 30 28.83 14.92 25.44
CA VAL A 30 27.59 15.53 24.97
C VAL A 30 26.54 15.52 26.06
N ARG A 31 25.79 16.61 26.19
CA ARG A 31 24.64 16.69 27.10
C ARG A 31 23.40 16.23 26.35
N ALA A 32 22.70 15.23 26.86
CA ALA A 32 21.43 14.81 26.30
C ALA A 32 20.38 15.91 26.48
N THR A 33 19.92 16.51 25.37
CA THR A 33 18.87 17.53 25.36
C THR A 33 17.49 16.96 25.04
N ARG A 34 17.42 15.88 24.25
CA ARG A 34 16.20 15.13 23.91
C ARG A 34 16.48 13.62 23.98
N VAL A 35 15.60 12.86 24.61
CA VAL A 35 15.74 11.41 24.80
C VAL A 35 14.41 10.68 24.51
N GLY A 36 14.49 9.41 24.10
CA GLY A 36 13.31 8.60 23.81
C GLY A 36 12.50 9.12 22.62
N GLY A 37 11.19 9.32 22.83
CA GLY A 37 10.22 9.73 21.80
C GLY A 37 10.44 11.13 21.22
N GLU A 38 11.22 11.97 21.90
CA GLU A 38 11.54 13.33 21.44
C GLU A 38 12.77 13.38 20.52
N THR A 39 13.43 12.26 20.26
CA THR A 39 14.58 12.23 19.35
C THR A 39 14.17 12.43 17.90
N VAL A 40 15.09 12.93 17.08
CA VAL A 40 14.84 13.07 15.63
C VAL A 40 14.57 11.71 14.98
N LEU A 41 15.22 10.64 15.45
CA LEU A 41 15.00 9.29 14.95
C LEU A 41 13.59 8.77 15.27
N SER A 42 13.10 8.96 16.50
CA SER A 42 11.74 8.54 16.87
C SER A 42 10.68 9.31 16.11
N GLN A 43 10.88 10.60 15.84
CA GLN A 43 9.97 11.38 14.99
C GLN A 43 9.94 10.85 13.55
N ILE A 44 11.09 10.47 12.98
CA ILE A 44 11.16 9.83 11.66
C ILE A 44 10.42 8.50 11.67
N VAL A 45 10.63 7.65 12.68
CA VAL A 45 9.92 6.36 12.81
C VAL A 45 8.41 6.57 12.90
N SER A 46 7.94 7.50 13.73
CA SER A 46 6.51 7.81 13.84
C SER A 46 5.93 8.39 12.56
N LEU A 47 6.67 9.23 11.83
CA LEU A 47 6.27 9.71 10.50
C LEU A 47 6.14 8.56 9.49
N VAL A 48 7.07 7.61 9.50
CA VAL A 48 7.06 6.43 8.63
C VAL A 48 5.91 5.48 9.00
N GLU A 49 5.69 5.21 10.29
CA GLU A 49 4.59 4.37 10.77
C GLU A 49 3.23 4.98 10.42
N ASN A 50 3.05 6.29 10.64
CA ASN A 50 1.83 7.00 10.26
C ASN A 50 1.58 6.97 8.75
N ALA A 51 2.64 6.97 7.93
CA ALA A 51 2.54 6.86 6.48
C ALA A 51 2.26 5.43 5.98
N GLN A 52 2.69 4.41 6.73
CA GLN A 52 2.48 2.99 6.43
C GLN A 52 1.12 2.45 6.90
N ALA A 53 0.43 3.17 7.78
CA ALA A 53 -0.90 2.80 8.28
C ALA A 53 -2.01 3.15 7.25
N SER A 54 -2.07 2.44 6.13
CA SER A 54 -3.21 2.54 5.22
C SER A 54 -3.53 1.23 4.51
N LYS A 55 -4.83 0.91 4.44
CA LYS A 55 -5.32 -0.22 3.65
C LYS A 55 -5.14 0.07 2.15
N ALA A 56 -4.69 -0.92 1.39
CA ALA A 56 -4.56 -0.82 -0.05
C ALA A 56 -5.91 -0.38 -0.69
N PRO A 57 -5.91 0.66 -1.55
CA PRO A 57 -7.13 1.28 -2.06
C PRO A 57 -7.98 0.36 -2.95
N VAL A 58 -7.40 -0.58 -3.71
CA VAL A 58 -8.19 -1.54 -4.52
C VAL A 58 -8.95 -2.58 -3.71
N GLN A 59 -8.48 -2.90 -2.50
CA GLN A 59 -9.24 -3.81 -1.64
C GLN A 59 -10.60 -3.18 -1.27
N LYS A 60 -10.65 -1.85 -1.12
CA LYS A 60 -11.90 -1.10 -0.94
C LYS A 60 -12.78 -1.08 -2.19
N LEU A 61 -12.21 -1.10 -3.40
CA LEU A 61 -12.99 -1.12 -4.65
C LEU A 61 -13.73 -2.46 -4.82
N ALA A 62 -13.05 -3.58 -4.57
CA ALA A 62 -13.68 -4.89 -4.61
C ALA A 62 -14.79 -5.02 -3.55
N ASP A 63 -14.55 -4.52 -2.33
CA ASP A 63 -15.54 -4.48 -1.25
C ASP A 63 -16.74 -3.59 -1.60
N GLN A 64 -16.51 -2.44 -2.23
CA GLN A 64 -17.58 -1.51 -2.63
C GLN A 64 -18.46 -2.10 -3.74
N ILE A 65 -17.84 -2.75 -4.74
CA ILE A 65 -18.59 -3.44 -5.81
C ILE A 65 -19.43 -4.57 -5.19
N SER A 66 -18.84 -5.38 -4.33
CA SER A 66 -19.54 -6.48 -3.66
C SER A 66 -20.68 -5.96 -2.77
N GLY A 67 -20.48 -4.85 -2.08
CA GLY A 67 -21.49 -4.19 -1.25
C GLY A 67 -22.73 -3.72 -2.02
N VAL A 68 -22.61 -3.45 -3.34
CA VAL A 68 -23.73 -3.05 -4.20
C VAL A 68 -24.28 -4.24 -5.00
N LEU A 69 -23.41 -5.13 -5.49
CA LEU A 69 -23.79 -6.23 -6.38
C LEU A 69 -24.57 -7.30 -5.63
N VAL A 70 -24.18 -7.62 -4.39
CA VAL A 70 -24.86 -8.61 -3.54
C VAL A 70 -26.34 -8.26 -3.30
N PRO A 71 -26.71 -7.05 -2.81
CA PRO A 71 -28.13 -6.72 -2.59
C PRO A 71 -28.93 -6.68 -3.90
N ILE A 72 -28.34 -6.24 -5.02
CA ILE A 72 -29.01 -6.26 -6.33
C ILE A 72 -29.34 -7.70 -6.74
N VAL A 73 -28.36 -8.61 -6.65
CA VAL A 73 -28.53 -10.02 -7.02
C VAL A 73 -29.59 -10.71 -6.15
N ILE A 74 -29.59 -10.43 -4.85
CA ILE A 74 -30.64 -10.94 -3.93
C ILE A 74 -32.01 -10.39 -4.34
N GLY A 75 -32.11 -9.10 -4.65
CA GLY A 75 -33.36 -8.49 -5.13
C GLY A 75 -33.89 -9.15 -6.40
N VAL A 76 -33.03 -9.36 -7.40
CA VAL A 76 -33.40 -10.01 -8.66
C VAL A 76 -33.78 -11.48 -8.42
N ALA A 77 -33.08 -12.21 -7.56
CA ALA A 77 -33.41 -13.60 -7.24
C ALA A 77 -34.79 -13.72 -6.59
N VAL A 78 -35.13 -12.83 -5.65
CA VAL A 78 -36.46 -12.79 -5.01
C VAL A 78 -37.55 -12.44 -6.01
N VAL A 79 -37.34 -11.41 -6.85
CA VAL A 79 -38.31 -11.02 -7.89
C VAL A 79 -38.55 -12.16 -8.87
N THR A 80 -37.48 -12.83 -9.31
CA THR A 80 -37.58 -13.95 -10.25
C THR A 80 -38.33 -15.13 -9.63
N GLY A 81 -38.02 -15.47 -8.36
CA GLY A 81 -38.71 -16.52 -7.63
C GLY A 81 -40.20 -16.23 -7.43
N LEU A 82 -40.55 -14.99 -7.06
CA LEU A 82 -41.94 -14.57 -6.92
C LEU A 82 -42.68 -14.59 -8.27
N ALA A 83 -42.06 -14.10 -9.34
CA ALA A 83 -42.66 -14.12 -10.67
C ALA A 83 -43.01 -15.55 -11.12
N TRP A 84 -42.09 -16.50 -10.93
CA TRP A 84 -42.31 -17.91 -11.25
C TRP A 84 -43.35 -18.59 -10.35
N PHE A 85 -43.41 -18.21 -9.08
CA PHE A 85 -44.43 -18.68 -8.16
C PHE A 85 -45.83 -18.24 -8.59
N PHE A 86 -46.01 -16.97 -8.96
CA PHE A 86 -47.31 -16.44 -9.39
C PHE A 86 -47.77 -16.97 -10.75
N THR A 87 -46.87 -17.28 -11.68
CA THR A 87 -47.25 -17.84 -13.00
C THR A 87 -47.50 -19.34 -12.98
N THR A 88 -46.75 -20.09 -12.19
CA THR A 88 -46.74 -21.57 -12.29
C THR A 88 -47.42 -22.25 -11.11
N GLY A 89 -47.55 -21.59 -9.96
CA GLY A 89 -48.08 -22.17 -8.71
C GLY A 89 -47.19 -23.26 -8.08
N ASP A 90 -46.10 -23.64 -8.73
CA ASP A 90 -45.16 -24.68 -8.29
C ASP A 90 -44.01 -24.07 -7.48
N VAL A 91 -44.06 -24.28 -6.16
CA VAL A 91 -43.03 -23.83 -5.20
C VAL A 91 -41.65 -24.39 -5.56
N SER A 92 -41.58 -25.62 -6.08
CA SER A 92 -40.30 -26.25 -6.40
C SER A 92 -39.61 -25.52 -7.55
N ARG A 93 -40.36 -25.17 -8.62
CA ARG A 93 -39.81 -24.42 -9.76
C ARG A 93 -39.39 -23.00 -9.39
N ALA A 94 -40.15 -22.33 -8.52
CA ALA A 94 -39.82 -20.99 -8.04
C ALA A 94 -38.51 -20.95 -7.25
N ILE A 95 -38.26 -21.93 -6.38
CA ILE A 95 -37.02 -22.03 -5.62
C ILE A 95 -35.84 -22.36 -6.54
N ILE A 96 -35.99 -23.32 -7.46
CA ILE A 96 -34.93 -23.71 -8.40
C ILE A 96 -34.49 -22.54 -9.27
N THR A 97 -35.44 -21.78 -9.81
CA THR A 97 -35.16 -20.60 -10.65
C THR A 97 -34.48 -19.48 -9.87
N GLY A 98 -34.91 -19.21 -8.64
CA GLY A 98 -34.24 -18.24 -7.76
C GLY A 98 -32.80 -18.62 -7.41
N VAL A 99 -32.55 -19.88 -7.05
CA VAL A 99 -31.21 -20.39 -6.77
C VAL A 99 -30.33 -20.36 -8.02
N ALA A 100 -30.88 -20.70 -9.20
CA ALA A 100 -30.14 -20.63 -10.46
C ALA A 100 -29.64 -19.20 -10.74
N VAL A 101 -30.45 -18.17 -10.48
CA VAL A 101 -30.04 -16.76 -10.61
C VAL A 101 -28.88 -16.43 -9.66
N LEU A 102 -28.95 -16.87 -8.40
CA LEU A 102 -27.87 -16.66 -7.42
C LEU A 102 -26.56 -17.31 -7.85
N VAL A 103 -26.62 -18.55 -8.35
CA VAL A 103 -25.43 -19.30 -8.78
C VAL A 103 -24.78 -18.65 -10.00
N VAL A 104 -25.59 -18.25 -10.99
CA VAL A 104 -25.09 -17.60 -12.21
C VAL A 104 -24.48 -16.22 -11.91
N ALA A 105 -24.99 -15.53 -10.90
CA ALA A 105 -24.51 -14.20 -10.52
C ALA A 105 -23.24 -14.19 -9.66
N CYS A 106 -22.72 -15.36 -9.25
CA CYS A 106 -21.57 -15.43 -8.35
C CYS A 106 -20.30 -14.81 -8.99
N PRO A 107 -19.72 -13.73 -8.43
CA PRO A 107 -18.63 -12.99 -9.06
C PRO A 107 -17.25 -13.61 -8.79
N CYS A 108 -17.10 -14.94 -8.88
CA CYS A 108 -15.87 -15.67 -8.53
C CYS A 108 -14.60 -15.09 -9.17
N ALA A 109 -14.69 -14.61 -10.41
CA ALA A 109 -13.57 -14.03 -11.13
C ALA A 109 -13.11 -12.68 -10.55
N LEU A 110 -14.00 -11.91 -9.93
CA LEU A 110 -13.71 -10.58 -9.40
C LEU A 110 -12.66 -10.65 -8.27
N GLY A 111 -12.76 -11.68 -7.41
CA GLY A 111 -11.86 -11.86 -6.26
C GLY A 111 -10.40 -12.18 -6.65
N LEU A 112 -10.19 -12.73 -7.85
CA LEU A 112 -8.86 -13.10 -8.35
C LEU A 112 -8.28 -12.09 -9.33
N ALA A 113 -9.11 -11.29 -10.01
CA ALA A 113 -8.66 -10.36 -11.05
C ALA A 113 -7.54 -9.42 -10.57
N THR A 114 -7.74 -8.78 -9.41
CA THR A 114 -6.79 -7.82 -8.82
C THR A 114 -5.44 -8.46 -8.42
N PRO A 115 -5.38 -9.52 -7.58
CA PRO A 115 -4.11 -10.12 -7.19
C PRO A 115 -3.35 -10.70 -8.39
N THR A 116 -4.04 -11.27 -9.38
CA THR A 116 -3.39 -11.77 -10.61
C THR A 116 -2.78 -10.63 -11.43
N ALA A 117 -3.48 -9.52 -11.59
CA ALA A 117 -2.96 -8.35 -12.31
C ALA A 117 -1.71 -7.77 -11.63
N ILE A 118 -1.73 -7.64 -10.29
CA ILE A 118 -0.60 -7.12 -9.51
C ILE A 118 0.58 -8.08 -9.56
N MET A 119 0.35 -9.39 -9.45
CA MET A 119 1.40 -10.41 -9.52
C MET A 119 2.11 -10.40 -10.88
N VAL A 120 1.36 -10.39 -11.97
CA VAL A 120 1.93 -10.33 -13.33
C VAL A 120 2.62 -8.99 -13.58
N GLY A 121 1.99 -7.88 -13.18
CA GLY A 121 2.52 -6.52 -13.35
C GLY A 121 3.82 -6.29 -12.59
N SER A 122 3.88 -6.69 -11.31
CA SER A 122 5.09 -6.61 -10.49
C SER A 122 6.19 -7.54 -10.99
N GLY A 123 5.84 -8.75 -11.45
CA GLY A 123 6.79 -9.66 -12.10
C GLY A 123 7.40 -9.06 -13.37
N LYS A 124 6.60 -8.35 -14.17
CA LYS A 124 7.10 -7.63 -15.34
C LYS A 124 7.99 -6.45 -14.96
N GLY A 125 7.63 -5.70 -13.93
CA GLY A 125 8.46 -4.62 -13.37
C GLY A 125 9.83 -5.11 -12.91
N ALA A 126 9.89 -6.27 -12.26
CA ALA A 126 11.14 -6.86 -11.80
C ALA A 126 12.08 -7.20 -12.96
N GLN A 127 11.55 -7.65 -14.10
CA GLN A 127 12.34 -7.87 -15.34
C GLN A 127 12.95 -6.58 -15.89
N LEU A 128 12.39 -5.41 -15.55
CA LEU A 128 12.87 -4.09 -15.94
C LEU A 128 13.75 -3.44 -14.87
N GLY A 129 14.12 -4.18 -13.81
CA GLY A 129 14.94 -3.66 -12.70
C GLY A 129 14.16 -2.84 -11.68
N VAL A 130 12.82 -2.83 -11.74
CA VAL A 130 11.96 -2.10 -10.80
C VAL A 130 11.29 -3.08 -9.84
N VAL A 131 11.60 -2.98 -8.55
CA VAL A 131 11.06 -3.88 -7.53
C VAL A 131 10.03 -3.14 -6.66
N PHE A 132 8.78 -3.60 -6.72
CA PHE A 132 7.69 -3.06 -5.91
C PHE A 132 7.55 -3.84 -4.61
N LYS A 133 7.73 -3.18 -3.47
CA LYS A 133 7.54 -3.78 -2.14
C LYS A 133 6.07 -3.67 -1.72
N GLY A 134 5.23 -4.55 -2.27
CA GLY A 134 3.82 -4.68 -1.90
C GLY A 134 2.85 -4.11 -2.94
N ALA A 135 1.61 -4.62 -2.88
CA ALA A 135 0.53 -4.29 -3.81
C ALA A 135 0.13 -2.80 -3.78
N GLU A 136 0.13 -2.18 -2.60
CA GLU A 136 -0.25 -0.77 -2.45
C GLU A 136 0.73 0.17 -3.14
N VAL A 137 2.05 -0.11 -3.05
CA VAL A 137 3.09 0.70 -3.71
C VAL A 137 2.94 0.58 -5.23
N PHE A 138 2.65 -0.62 -5.73
CA PHE A 138 2.38 -0.85 -7.15
C PHE A 138 1.19 -0.02 -7.63
N GLU A 139 0.09 0.01 -6.88
CA GLU A 139 -1.07 0.82 -7.28
C GLU A 139 -0.85 2.33 -7.16
N ARG A 140 -0.24 2.79 -6.07
CA ARG A 140 0.04 4.21 -5.85
C ARG A 140 0.98 4.76 -6.92
N SER A 141 1.87 3.92 -7.47
CA SER A 141 2.77 4.32 -8.55
C SER A 141 2.03 4.86 -9.78
N LYS A 142 0.80 4.41 -10.05
CA LYS A 142 -0.05 4.92 -11.16
C LYS A 142 -0.46 6.39 -10.97
N ARG A 143 -0.50 6.89 -9.73
CA ARG A 143 -0.94 8.26 -9.40
C ARG A 143 0.23 9.18 -9.08
N VAL A 144 1.45 8.79 -9.41
CA VAL A 144 2.63 9.64 -9.19
C VAL A 144 2.71 10.67 -10.31
N ASP A 145 2.44 11.92 -9.97
CA ASP A 145 2.53 13.06 -10.91
C ASP A 145 3.88 13.80 -10.79
N MET A 146 4.56 13.67 -9.65
CA MET A 146 5.83 14.33 -9.36
C MET A 146 6.84 13.33 -8.81
N VAL A 147 8.03 13.33 -9.39
CA VAL A 147 9.17 12.54 -8.92
C VAL A 147 10.25 13.50 -8.46
N MET A 148 10.57 13.46 -7.17
CA MET A 148 11.69 14.21 -6.59
C MET A 148 12.85 13.25 -6.41
N PHE A 149 14.00 13.57 -7.03
CA PHE A 149 15.21 12.77 -6.90
C PHE A 149 16.10 13.37 -5.82
N ASP A 150 16.65 12.50 -4.97
CA ASP A 150 17.79 12.89 -4.16
C ASP A 150 19.00 13.13 -5.07
N LYS A 151 19.86 14.08 -4.74
CA LYS A 151 21.00 14.39 -5.59
C LYS A 151 22.07 13.30 -5.45
N THR A 152 22.51 13.07 -4.22
CA THR A 152 23.67 12.24 -3.90
C THR A 152 23.26 10.76 -3.91
N GLY A 153 23.93 9.94 -4.71
CA GLY A 153 23.63 8.50 -4.79
C GLY A 153 22.42 8.12 -5.65
N THR A 154 21.64 9.09 -6.14
CA THR A 154 20.60 8.86 -7.17
C THR A 154 20.94 9.54 -8.49
N LEU A 155 21.13 10.87 -8.50
CA LEU A 155 21.53 11.60 -9.71
C LEU A 155 23.04 11.59 -9.93
N THR A 156 23.83 11.65 -8.85
CA THR A 156 25.29 11.63 -8.92
C THR A 156 25.85 10.33 -8.39
N ARG A 157 26.83 9.76 -9.10
CA ARG A 157 27.61 8.63 -8.61
C ARG A 157 28.49 9.06 -7.43
N THR A 158 28.53 8.24 -6.39
CA THR A 158 29.44 8.41 -5.24
C THR A 158 30.74 7.66 -5.52
N ASP A 159 31.44 8.06 -6.58
CA ASP A 159 32.73 7.49 -6.93
C ASP A 159 33.81 8.33 -6.23
N SER A 160 33.98 8.16 -4.92
CA SER A 160 35.13 8.69 -4.18
C SER A 160 36.05 7.54 -3.76
N TRP A 161 36.58 6.81 -4.74
CA TRP A 161 37.71 5.90 -4.59
C TRP A 161 38.58 5.95 -5.86
N SER A 162 39.58 6.83 -5.83
CA SER A 162 40.83 6.72 -6.56
C SER A 162 41.96 7.20 -5.65
#